data_AF-A0A7Y9WIC9-F1
#
_entry.id   AF-A0A7Y9WIC9-F1
#
_cell.length_a   1.000
_cell.length_b   1.000
_cell.length_c   1.000
_cell.angle_alpha   90.00
_cell.angle_beta   90.00
_cell.angle_gamma   90.00
#
_symmetry.space_group_name_H-M   'P 1'
#
loop_
_entity.id
_entity.type
_entity.pdbx_description
1 polymer ?
#
loop_
_entity_poly.entity_id
_entity_poly.type
_entity_poly.pdbx_seq_one_letter_code
_entity_poly.pdbx_strand_id
1 'polypeptide(L)' 'MSRRTEYRNEVKTRLSDRTYDGMQAFKALHGIESDSAALSRMADLLLFGTVGNLPANLIDRSANSAQNGTRVAA' A
#
# COMPACT_ATOMS: atom_id res chain seq x y z
N MET A 1 -14.58 19.86 -20.78
CA MET A 1 -14.08 19.45 -19.46
C MET A 1 -13.81 17.95 -19.49
N SER A 2 -12.63 17.50 -19.09
CA SER A 2 -12.26 16.08 -19.16
C SER A 2 -12.87 15.32 -17.98
N ARG A 3 -13.72 14.31 -18.26
CA ARG A 3 -14.41 13.43 -17.29
C ARG A 3 -13.51 12.91 -16.15
N ARG A 4 -12.20 12.81 -16.41
CA ARG A 4 -11.18 12.38 -15.43
C ARG A 4 -11.07 13.28 -14.20
N THR A 5 -11.47 14.55 -14.31
CA THR A 5 -11.42 15.51 -13.19
C THR A 5 -12.60 15.32 -12.23
N GLU A 6 -13.76 14.91 -12.76
CA GLU A 6 -14.99 14.71 -11.96
C GLU A 6 -14.77 13.62 -10.90
N TYR A 7 -14.19 12.48 -11.28
CA TYR A 7 -13.96 11.35 -10.37
C TYR A 7 -12.90 11.64 -9.29
N ARG A 8 -11.96 12.56 -9.53
CA ARG A 8 -10.98 12.96 -8.50
C ARG A 8 -11.65 13.72 -7.35
N ASN A 9 -12.69 14.49 -7.68
CA ASN A 9 -13.48 15.22 -6.68
C ASN A 9 -14.39 14.29 -5.89
N GLU A 10 -14.89 13.20 -6.47
CA GLU A 10 -15.76 12.25 -5.76
C GLU A 10 -15.04 11.58 -4.58
N VAL A 11 -13.77 11.16 -4.75
CA VAL A 11 -13.04 10.48 -3.66
C VAL A 11 -12.81 11.42 -2.48
N LYS A 12 -12.34 12.65 -2.73
CA LYS A 12 -12.10 13.63 -1.67
C LYS A 12 -13.38 14.09 -0.98
N THR A 13 -14.50 14.17 -1.70
CA THR A 13 -15.77 14.68 -1.15
C THR A 13 -16.58 13.61 -0.42
N ARG A 14 -16.33 12.32 -0.67
CA ARG A 14 -17.07 11.20 -0.06
C ARG A 14 -16.35 10.56 1.12
N LEU A 15 -15.04 10.73 1.22
CA LEU A 15 -14.26 10.24 2.36
C LEU A 15 -14.22 11.27 3.48
N SER A 16 -14.23 10.81 4.72
CA SER A 16 -13.87 11.68 5.85
C SER A 16 -12.43 12.15 5.71
N ASP A 17 -12.11 13.34 6.21
CA ASP A 17 -10.75 13.91 6.15
C ASP A 17 -9.70 12.92 6.69
N ARG A 18 -9.98 12.29 7.84
CA ARG A 18 -9.12 11.26 8.44
C ARG A 18 -8.86 10.10 7.48
N THR A 19 -9.88 9.63 6.76
CA THR A 19 -9.75 8.53 5.80
C THR A 19 -8.98 8.97 4.56
N TYR A 20 -9.23 10.19 4.07
CA TYR A 20 -8.54 10.75 2.93
C TYR A 20 -7.04 10.94 3.20
N ASP A 21 -6.67 11.44 4.38
CA ASP A 21 -5.29 11.60 4.80
C ASP A 21 -4.57 10.25 4.92
N GLY A 22 -5.25 9.25 5.50
CA GLY A 22 -4.75 7.88 5.53
C GLY A 22 -4.50 7.31 4.13
N MET A 23 -5.38 7.62 3.17
CA MET A 23 -5.20 7.23 1.77
C MET A 23 -4.01 7.94 1.11
N GLN A 24 -3.79 9.23 1.38
CA GLN A 24 -2.61 9.93 0.86
C GLN A 24 -1.31 9.38 1.45
N ALA A 25 -1.28 9.03 2.74
CA ALA A 25 -0.14 8.37 3.35
C ALA A 25 0.15 7.00 2.72
N PHE A 26 -0.89 6.19 2.48
CA PHE A 26 -0.78 4.91 1.79
C PHE A 26 -0.23 5.08 0.37
N LYS A 27 -0.73 6.08 -0.38
CA LYS A 27 -0.22 6.42 -1.71
C LYS A 27 1.27 6.74 -1.70
N ALA A 28 1.70 7.60 -0.79
CA ALA A 28 3.11 7.97 -0.65
C ALA A 28 3.98 6.76 -0.32
N LEU A 29 3.53 5.91 0.62
CA LEU A 29 4.24 4.69 1.02
C LEU A 29 4.43 3.71 -0.14
N HIS A 30 3.41 3.55 -0.98
CA HIS A 30 3.42 2.58 -2.08
C HIS A 30 3.79 3.19 -3.45
N GLY A 31 4.13 4.48 -3.51
CA GLY A 31 4.46 5.18 -4.75
C GLY A 31 3.31 5.23 -5.76
N ILE A 32 2.05 5.33 -5.29
CA ILE A 32 0.86 5.33 -6.14
C ILE A 32 0.43 6.78 -6.41
N GLU A 33 0.34 7.16 -7.68
CA GLU A 33 -0.01 8.54 -8.05
C GLU A 33 -1.53 8.81 -8.08
N SER A 34 -2.33 7.81 -8.49
CA SER A 34 -3.79 7.95 -8.67
C SER A 34 -4.58 7.48 -7.44
N ASP A 35 -5.59 8.25 -7.04
CA ASP A 35 -6.50 7.89 -5.94
C ASP A 35 -7.30 6.61 -6.27
N SER A 36 -7.73 6.44 -7.52
CA SER A 36 -8.43 5.23 -7.97
C SER A 36 -7.55 3.97 -7.90
N ALA A 37 -6.27 4.09 -8.23
CA ALA A 37 -5.32 2.99 -8.12
C ALA A 37 -5.05 2.62 -6.66
N ALA A 38 -5.01 3.62 -5.78
CA ALA A 38 -4.86 3.41 -4.34
C ALA A 38 -6.08 2.68 -3.76
N LEU A 39 -7.29 3.14 -4.10
CA LEU A 39 -8.54 2.51 -3.66
C LEU A 39 -8.69 1.07 -4.18
N SER A 40 -8.37 0.81 -5.45
CA SER A 40 -8.40 -0.55 -6.00
C SER A 40 -7.48 -1.47 -5.20
N ARG A 41 -6.25 -1.04 -4.92
CA ARG A 41 -5.29 -1.84 -4.15
C ARG A 41 -5.74 -2.06 -2.71
N MET A 42 -6.31 -1.04 -2.06
CA MET A 42 -6.88 -1.19 -0.72
C MET A 42 -8.06 -2.16 -0.71
N ALA A 43 -8.91 -2.10 -1.72
CA ALA A 43 -10.04 -3.02 -1.88
C ALA A 43 -9.54 -4.45 -2.08
N ASP A 44 -8.51 -4.67 -2.91
CA ASP A 44 -7.90 -5.99 -3.10
C ASP A 44 -7.34 -6.54 -1.80
N LEU A 45 -6.63 -5.71 -1.03
CA LEU A 45 -6.09 -6.09 0.29
C LEU A 45 -7.19 -6.43 1.29
N LEU A 46 -8.29 -5.67 1.31
CA LEU A 46 -9.38 -5.86 2.25
C LEU A 46 -10.26 -7.07 1.90
N LEU A 47 -10.52 -7.28 0.62
CA LEU A 47 -11.43 -8.32 0.13
C LEU A 47 -10.73 -9.68 -0.04
N PHE A 48 -9.47 -9.68 -0.49
CA PHE A 48 -8.74 -10.91 -0.82
C PHE A 48 -7.51 -11.15 0.07
N GLY A 49 -7.22 -10.25 1.01
CA GLY A 49 -6.09 -10.37 1.92
C GLY A 49 -4.75 -10.02 1.27
N THR A 50 -3.67 -10.37 1.97
CA THR A 50 -2.30 -9.94 1.66
C THR A 50 -1.56 -10.86 0.69
N VAL A 51 -1.98 -12.12 0.56
CA VAL A 51 -1.33 -13.12 -0.30
C VAL A 51 -1.61 -12.80 -1.77
N GLY A 52 -0.57 -12.47 -2.54
CA GLY A 52 -0.67 -12.04 -3.93
C GLY A 52 -0.67 -10.51 -4.16
N ASN A 53 -0.86 -9.71 -3.09
CA ASN A 53 -0.89 -8.24 -3.16
C ASN A 53 0.35 -7.56 -2.54
N LEU A 54 1.29 -8.36 -2.02
CA LEU A 54 2.59 -7.90 -1.53
C LEU A 54 3.42 -7.36 -2.70
N PRO A 55 4.05 -6.19 -2.55
CA PRO A 55 4.93 -5.67 -3.57
C PRO A 55 6.13 -6.63 -3.75
N ALA A 56 6.55 -6.85 -5.00
CA ALA A 56 7.54 -7.87 -5.35
C ALA A 56 8.87 -7.74 -4.59
N ASN A 57 9.23 -6.53 -4.19
CA ASN A 57 10.41 -6.24 -3.36
C ASN A 57 10.35 -6.86 -1.94
N LEU A 58 9.18 -7.30 -1.48
CA LEU A 58 9.00 -8.04 -0.23
C LEU A 58 8.90 -9.56 -0.43
N ILE A 59 8.63 -10.02 -1.66
CA ILE A 59 8.49 -11.45 -1.99
C ILE A 59 9.87 -12.12 -2.06
N ASP A 60 10.90 -11.39 -2.49
CA ASP A 60 12.26 -11.93 -2.68
C ASP A 60 13.15 -11.87 -1.42
N ARG A 61 12.65 -11.28 -0.32
CA ARG A 61 13.34 -11.33 0.98
C ARG A 61 12.90 -12.54 1.77
N SER A 62 13.34 -13.72 1.33
CA SER A 62 13.44 -14.87 2.23
C SER A 62 14.28 -14.47 3.44
N ALA A 63 13.75 -14.66 4.65
CA ALA A 63 14.45 -14.42 5.90
C ALA A 63 15.58 -15.44 6.10
N ASN A 64 16.64 -15.39 5.29
CA ASN A 64 17.92 -16.04 5.58
C ASN A 64 18.70 -15.32 6.71
N SER A 65 18.10 -14.30 7.33
CA SER A 65 18.65 -13.62 8.52
C SER A 65 18.11 -14.21 9.82
N ALA A 66 18.25 -15.53 9.98
CA ALA A 66 18.51 -16.08 11.29
C ALA A 66 20.03 -16.23 11.40
N GLN A 67 20.73 -15.12 11.68
CA GLN A 67 22.09 -15.22 12.21
C GLN A 67 21.96 -15.91 13.57
N ASN A 68 22.14 -17.23 13.60
CA ASN A 68 22.43 -17.94 14.84
C ASN A 68 23.65 -17.25 15.45
N GLY A 69 23.51 -16.84 16.71
CA GLY A 69 24.31 -15.80 17.34
C GLY A 69 25.82 -15.99 17.30
N THR A 70 26.53 -14.94 17.69
CA THR A 70 27.99 -14.87 17.79
C THR A 70 28.53 -16.09 18.56
N ARG A 71 29.25 -16.98 17.88
CA ARG A 71 30.06 -18.01 18.55
C ARG A 71 31.15 -17.29 19.33
N VAL A 72 31.01 -17.22 20.65
CA VAL A 72 32.11 -16.85 21.56
C VAL A 72 33.06 -18.05 21.57
N ALA A 73 34.21 -17.91 20.91
CA ALA A 73 35.31 -18.86 21.07
C ALA A 73 35.91 -18.64 22.47
N ALA A 74 36.01 -19.73 23.24
CA ALA A 74 36.75 -19.79 24.50
C ALA A 74 38.23 -20.09 24.24
#